data_AF-A0A956I6W3-F1
#
_entry.id   AF-A0A956I6W3-F1
#
_cell.length_a   1.000
_cell.length_b   1.000
_cell.length_c   1.000
_cell.angle_alpha   90.00
_cell.angle_beta   90.00
_cell.angle_gamma   90.00
#
_symmetry.space_group_name_H-M   'P 1'
#
loop_
_entity.id
_entity.type
_entity.pdbx_description
1 polymer ?
#
loop_
_entity_poly.entity_id
_entity_poly.type
_entity_poly.pdbx_seq_one_letter_code
_entity_poly.pdbx_strand_id
1 'polypeptide(L)'
;MWGEAPRLFRCAACVAALVTLGCAKPASVLFVIDAHPIVRDRADELTFRAWGATMDPLELTTEEPFQPQRWPVLALIDPRDGDTSRRWAFEVAVQDAGGRRLLARRVRGTFRAGEVRRVDLYLEPPCLSDDGTLLCGDWYDDTCLSGECVPTPTDDGQVWDGTDPREHGPATDGGMDGGRDASFGIDGGDVDAARDDAGDDAAMGGTDAGASMDAGASMDAGASMDAGASMDAGTASDGGSGLDAGECPCTPSDGCVTADCVDGRCVETPIDCDDANPCTADSCSGGACRNDAVTDGAACGGNVCCGGTCVDTGRDPAHCGGCGGTCMAPTPACVGGSCASCSTSTDCPTPSSCETVACTAGSCDYSLMAGWCRIGGICVGDGSSSGSNPCAVCDVGRSTSAWSPASATTPCASDGVSCTDDHCAGTSTTCVHPIATDRCRILGTCYASGASNPSMTCESCVPTTSQTTWTPRPDGFTGCGGAETMCCAGSCAGTCTFGGMAYCDGVVHPTDSCLACNGSTHTWDVLPDGTACDGDGACNGGSCDRCRPLCPIGLCCSGTTCRMCAMTLDGGA
;
A
#
# COMPACT_ATOMS: atom_id res chain seq x y z
N MET A 1 -37.39 28.07 11.09
CA MET A 1 -35.93 28.21 11.29
C MET A 1 -35.40 26.81 11.39
N TRP A 2 -34.79 26.35 10.30
CA TRP A 2 -34.30 24.98 10.16
C TRP A 2 -32.99 24.86 10.93
N GLY A 3 -32.97 23.97 11.92
CA GLY A 3 -31.76 23.49 12.56
C GLY A 3 -31.54 22.07 12.06
N GLU A 4 -30.40 21.85 11.42
CA GLU A 4 -29.96 20.57 10.89
C GLU A 4 -29.58 19.62 12.03
N ALA A 5 -29.97 18.35 11.90
CA ALA A 5 -29.51 17.24 12.73
C ALA A 5 -28.64 16.31 11.88
N PRO A 6 -27.55 15.73 12.43
CA PRO A 6 -26.60 14.91 11.70
C PRO A 6 -27.20 13.50 11.47
N ARG A 7 -27.05 12.96 10.26
CA ARG A 7 -27.46 11.59 9.92
C ARG A 7 -26.24 10.70 9.79
N LEU A 8 -26.06 9.85 10.80
CA LEU A 8 -25.07 8.78 10.89
C LEU A 8 -25.68 7.43 10.44
N PHE A 9 -24.81 6.57 9.90
CA PHE A 9 -24.97 5.13 9.58
C PHE A 9 -25.90 4.73 8.42
N ARG A 10 -25.30 4.41 7.26
CA ARG A 10 -25.86 3.48 6.28
C ARG A 10 -24.94 2.27 6.12
N CYS A 11 -25.30 1.19 6.83
CA CYS A 11 -24.75 -0.16 6.63
C CYS A 11 -25.07 -0.69 5.22
N ALA A 12 -24.22 -1.63 4.76
CA ALA A 12 -24.35 -2.43 3.54
C ALA A 12 -25.71 -3.14 3.33
N ALA A 13 -26.59 -3.16 4.34
CA ALA A 13 -27.95 -3.68 4.25
C ALA A 13 -28.89 -2.84 3.35
N CYS A 14 -28.58 -1.57 3.05
CA CYS A 14 -29.42 -0.76 2.15
C CYS A 14 -29.35 -1.18 0.67
N VAL A 15 -28.28 -1.88 0.23
CA VAL A 15 -28.12 -2.29 -1.18
C VAL A 15 -29.14 -3.36 -1.60
N ALA A 16 -29.55 -4.23 -0.67
CA ALA A 16 -30.54 -5.27 -0.95
C ALA A 16 -32.00 -4.75 -0.95
N ALA A 17 -32.31 -3.73 -0.14
CA ALA A 17 -33.66 -3.15 -0.05
C ALA A 17 -34.01 -2.19 -1.20
N LEU A 18 -33.02 -1.74 -1.98
CA LEU A 18 -33.21 -0.83 -3.12
C LEU A 18 -33.80 -1.51 -4.37
N VAL A 19 -33.74 -2.84 -4.48
CA VAL A 19 -34.14 -3.58 -5.69
C VAL A 19 -35.67 -3.68 -5.84
N THR A 20 -36.46 -3.54 -4.77
CA THR A 20 -37.91 -3.77 -4.80
C THR A 20 -38.78 -2.52 -4.92
N LEU A 21 -38.22 -1.30 -4.85
CA LEU A 21 -38.98 -0.03 -4.80
C LEU A 21 -38.89 0.83 -6.08
N GLY A 22 -38.21 0.38 -7.14
CA GLY A 22 -38.13 1.14 -8.40
C GLY A 22 -37.39 2.49 -8.28
N CYS A 23 -36.62 2.71 -7.21
CA CYS A 23 -35.72 3.85 -7.12
C CYS A 23 -34.62 3.70 -8.19
N ALA A 24 -34.39 4.74 -8.98
CA ALA A 24 -33.24 4.81 -9.86
C ALA A 24 -31.96 4.56 -9.04
N LYS A 25 -31.08 3.70 -9.54
CA LYS A 25 -29.77 3.44 -8.90
C LYS A 25 -29.06 4.79 -8.67
N PRO A 26 -28.38 5.00 -7.53
CA PRO A 26 -27.60 6.21 -7.34
C PRO A 26 -26.47 6.27 -8.38
N ALA A 27 -26.23 7.46 -8.91
CA ALA A 27 -25.08 7.73 -9.77
C ALA A 27 -23.95 8.22 -8.87
N SER A 28 -22.89 7.43 -8.69
CA SER A 28 -21.83 7.74 -7.74
C SER A 28 -20.46 7.41 -8.35
N VAL A 29 -19.41 8.06 -7.87
CA VAL A 29 -18.03 7.73 -8.24
C VAL A 29 -17.24 7.39 -6.99
N LEU A 30 -16.77 6.14 -6.90
CA LEU A 30 -15.90 5.60 -5.87
C LEU A 30 -14.44 5.69 -6.33
N PHE A 31 -13.64 6.44 -5.61
CA PHE A 31 -12.20 6.52 -5.80
C PHE A 31 -11.51 5.53 -4.87
N VAL A 32 -10.64 4.69 -5.44
CA VAL A 32 -9.74 3.80 -4.71
C VAL A 32 -8.34 4.34 -4.88
N ILE A 33 -7.78 4.87 -3.80
CA ILE A 33 -6.53 5.64 -3.84
C ILE A 33 -5.46 4.81 -3.17
N ASP A 34 -4.44 4.45 -3.94
CA ASP A 34 -3.26 3.77 -3.44
C ASP A 34 -2.00 4.60 -3.71
N ALA A 35 -0.90 4.25 -3.07
CA ALA A 35 0.34 5.01 -3.15
C ALA A 35 1.57 4.11 -3.12
N HIS A 36 2.65 4.56 -3.76
CA HIS A 36 3.98 3.95 -3.65
C HIS A 36 4.46 3.97 -2.19
N PRO A 37 5.20 2.94 -1.70
CA PRO A 37 5.66 2.87 -0.31
C PRO A 37 6.31 4.16 0.21
N ILE A 38 7.23 4.76 -0.56
CA ILE A 38 7.87 6.05 -0.23
C ILE A 38 6.85 7.18 0.01
N VAL A 39 5.75 7.20 -0.74
CA VAL A 39 4.68 8.20 -0.57
C VAL A 39 3.84 7.86 0.67
N ARG A 40 3.58 6.57 0.93
CA ARG A 40 2.87 6.12 2.15
C ARG A 40 3.62 6.50 3.41
N ASP A 41 4.93 6.30 3.43
CA ASP A 41 5.78 6.57 4.59
C ASP A 41 5.95 8.06 4.88
N ARG A 42 5.77 8.92 3.87
CA ARG A 42 5.90 10.39 3.98
C ARG A 42 4.56 11.12 4.08
N ALA A 43 3.44 10.41 3.98
CA ALA A 43 2.11 11.02 4.01
C ALA A 43 1.65 11.24 5.46
N ASP A 44 1.81 12.46 5.96
CA ASP A 44 1.26 12.85 7.26
C ASP A 44 -0.25 13.16 7.17
N GLU A 45 -0.69 13.78 6.07
CA GLU A 45 -2.10 14.12 5.81
C GLU A 45 -2.49 13.95 4.33
N LEU A 46 -3.69 13.43 4.07
CA LEU A 46 -4.34 13.45 2.75
C LEU A 46 -5.48 14.45 2.72
N THR A 47 -5.48 15.30 1.70
CA THR A 47 -6.56 16.25 1.43
C THR A 47 -7.29 15.91 0.15
N PHE A 48 -8.62 15.90 0.22
CA PHE A 48 -9.50 15.60 -0.90
C PHE A 48 -10.26 16.86 -1.29
N ARG A 49 -10.33 17.15 -2.59
CA ARG A 49 -11.14 18.24 -3.13
C ARG A 49 -11.96 17.72 -4.30
N ALA A 50 -13.25 18.02 -4.28
CA ALA A 50 -14.18 17.69 -5.35
C ALA A 50 -14.94 18.94 -5.76
N TRP A 51 -15.05 19.21 -7.05
CA TRP A 51 -15.80 20.36 -7.56
C TRP A 51 -16.55 20.05 -8.85
N GLY A 52 -17.64 20.78 -9.06
CA GLY A 52 -18.48 20.69 -10.25
C GLY A 52 -17.95 21.47 -11.46
N ALA A 53 -18.77 21.55 -12.51
CA ALA A 53 -18.46 22.31 -13.74
C ALA A 53 -18.38 23.83 -13.52
N THR A 54 -19.23 24.37 -12.65
CA THR A 54 -18.99 25.62 -11.93
C THR A 54 -18.17 25.24 -10.70
N MET A 55 -17.15 26.00 -10.31
CA MET A 55 -16.23 25.75 -9.19
C MET A 55 -16.90 25.58 -7.80
N ASP A 56 -18.19 25.30 -7.76
CA ASP A 56 -18.96 24.91 -6.59
C ASP A 56 -18.41 23.59 -6.02
N PRO A 57 -18.02 23.57 -4.74
CA PRO A 57 -17.50 22.37 -4.10
C PRO A 57 -18.61 21.30 -3.99
N LEU A 58 -18.31 20.09 -4.49
CA LEU A 58 -19.14 18.91 -4.27
C LEU A 58 -18.94 18.43 -2.83
N GLU A 59 -19.97 17.83 -2.22
CA GLU A 59 -19.79 17.22 -0.89
C GLU A 59 -18.99 15.93 -1.08
N LEU A 60 -17.88 15.83 -0.35
CA LEU A 60 -17.08 14.62 -0.26
C LEU A 60 -17.55 13.82 0.93
N THR A 61 -17.94 12.58 0.69
CA THR A 61 -18.15 11.59 1.74
C THR A 61 -16.94 10.68 1.75
N THR A 62 -16.11 10.80 2.79
CA THR A 62 -15.09 9.81 3.09
C THR A 62 -15.76 8.71 3.92
N GLU A 63 -15.59 7.45 3.52
CA GLU A 63 -16.20 6.35 4.27
C GLU A 63 -15.46 6.06 5.59
N GLU A 64 -14.19 6.47 5.71
CA GLU A 64 -13.40 6.43 6.95
C GLU A 64 -12.61 7.73 7.17
N PRO A 65 -12.41 8.19 8.43
CA PRO A 65 -11.46 9.27 8.73
C PRO A 65 -10.03 8.81 8.40
N PHE A 66 -9.27 9.66 7.69
CA PHE A 66 -7.89 9.35 7.30
C PHE A 66 -7.05 9.02 8.55
N GLN A 67 -6.49 7.81 8.57
CA GLN A 67 -5.41 7.42 9.46
C GLN A 67 -4.22 7.02 8.58
N PRO A 68 -3.01 7.59 8.78
CA PRO A 68 -1.87 7.47 7.87
C PRO A 68 -1.32 6.03 7.67
N GLN A 69 -1.99 5.02 8.21
CA GLN A 69 -1.62 3.61 8.19
C GLN A 69 -2.57 2.72 7.37
N ARG A 70 -3.67 3.25 6.80
CA ARG A 70 -4.66 2.44 6.06
C ARG A 70 -4.74 2.84 4.59
N TRP A 71 -4.00 2.11 3.76
CA TRP A 71 -4.10 2.13 2.30
C TRP A 71 -4.74 0.84 1.81
N PRO A 72 -5.55 0.85 0.72
CA PRO A 72 -5.96 2.01 -0.06
C PRO A 72 -7.02 2.86 0.66
N VAL A 73 -7.09 4.15 0.32
CA VAL A 73 -8.08 5.09 0.84
C VAL A 73 -9.27 5.18 -0.10
N LEU A 74 -10.48 5.14 0.45
CA LEU A 74 -11.72 5.19 -0.31
C LEU A 74 -12.39 6.57 -0.17
N ALA A 75 -12.74 7.19 -1.30
CA ALA A 75 -13.52 8.43 -1.32
C ALA A 75 -14.71 8.28 -2.27
N LEU A 76 -15.89 8.74 -1.85
CA LEU A 76 -17.11 8.70 -2.66
C LEU A 76 -17.56 10.12 -2.99
N ILE A 77 -17.94 10.35 -4.25
CA ILE A 77 -18.59 11.58 -4.69
C ILE A 77 -19.97 11.25 -5.24
N ASP A 78 -20.97 11.95 -4.71
CA ASP A 78 -22.36 11.87 -5.14
C ASP A 78 -22.82 13.21 -5.75
N PRO A 79 -23.63 13.21 -6.83
CA PRO A 79 -24.34 14.38 -7.28
C PRO A 79 -25.45 14.66 -6.26
N ARG A 80 -25.28 15.72 -5.44
CA ARG A 80 -26.15 16.06 -4.29
C ARG A 80 -27.67 16.08 -4.60
N ASP A 81 -28.04 16.31 -5.86
CA ASP A 81 -29.42 16.42 -6.36
C ASP A 81 -29.80 15.30 -7.36
N GLY A 82 -28.92 14.32 -7.60
CA GLY A 82 -29.12 13.27 -8.60
C GLY A 82 -28.91 13.74 -10.04
N ASP A 83 -28.42 14.97 -10.27
CA ASP A 83 -28.16 15.50 -11.60
C ASP A 83 -26.89 14.88 -12.19
N THR A 84 -27.09 13.86 -13.02
CA THR A 84 -26.00 13.15 -13.68
C THR A 84 -25.40 13.89 -14.88
N SER A 85 -25.94 15.06 -15.25
CA SER A 85 -25.39 15.87 -16.35
C SER A 85 -24.15 16.67 -15.94
N ARG A 86 -23.84 16.70 -14.65
CA ARG A 86 -22.73 17.45 -14.08
C ARG A 86 -21.38 16.80 -14.38
N ARG A 87 -20.40 17.63 -14.71
CA ARG A 87 -18.98 17.26 -14.67
C ARG A 87 -18.51 17.33 -13.23
N TRP A 88 -17.57 16.46 -12.90
CA TRP A 88 -16.86 16.45 -11.64
C TRP A 88 -15.35 16.50 -11.90
N ALA A 89 -14.65 17.09 -10.96
CA ALA A 89 -13.21 17.03 -10.86
C ALA A 89 -12.86 16.60 -9.43
N PHE A 90 -11.87 15.73 -9.31
CA PHE A 90 -11.39 15.21 -8.04
C PHE A 90 -9.88 15.41 -7.95
N GLU A 91 -9.42 15.93 -6.82
CA GLU A 91 -8.03 16.05 -6.46
C GLU A 91 -7.79 15.32 -5.13
N VAL A 92 -6.75 14.50 -5.10
CA VAL A 92 -6.13 14.00 -3.88
C VAL A 92 -4.73 14.62 -3.76
N ALA A 93 -4.40 15.16 -2.59
CA ALA A 93 -3.07 15.71 -2.32
C ALA A 93 -2.50 15.23 -0.98
N VAL A 94 -1.22 14.87 -1.01
CA VAL A 94 -0.41 14.49 0.14
C VAL A 94 0.22 15.74 0.75
N GLN A 95 0.15 15.87 2.07
CA GLN A 95 0.78 16.95 2.83
C GLN A 95 1.69 16.38 3.92
N ASP A 96 2.74 17.13 4.27
CA ASP A 96 3.53 16.85 5.46
C ASP A 96 2.86 17.37 6.74
N ALA A 97 3.43 17.04 7.91
CA ALA A 97 2.93 17.47 9.22
C ALA A 97 2.86 19.01 9.39
N GLY A 98 3.53 19.77 8.52
CA GLY A 98 3.47 21.23 8.45
C GLY A 98 2.39 21.77 7.51
N GLY A 99 1.58 20.91 6.89
CA GLY A 99 0.55 21.29 5.91
C GLY A 99 1.10 21.65 4.53
N ARG A 100 2.38 21.37 4.26
CA ARG A 100 2.99 21.64 2.95
C ARG A 100 2.63 20.50 2.00
N ARG A 101 2.11 20.85 0.82
CA ARG A 101 1.76 19.88 -0.23
C ARG A 101 3.02 19.24 -0.81
N LEU A 102 3.10 17.91 -0.72
CA LEU A 102 4.19 17.09 -1.25
C LEU A 102 3.85 16.56 -2.65
N LEU A 103 2.61 16.14 -2.87
CA LEU A 103 2.17 15.52 -4.12
C LEU A 103 0.68 15.80 -4.33
N ALA A 104 0.24 15.91 -5.59
CA ALA A 104 -1.17 15.98 -5.93
C ALA A 104 -1.48 15.20 -7.21
N ARG A 105 -2.63 14.53 -7.24
CA ARG A 105 -3.18 13.84 -8.41
C ARG A 105 -4.59 14.32 -8.67
N ARG A 106 -4.88 14.66 -9.94
CA ARG A 106 -6.19 15.15 -10.39
C ARG A 106 -6.79 14.24 -11.45
N VAL A 107 -8.10 14.12 -11.44
CA VAL A 107 -8.89 13.42 -12.47
C VAL A 107 -10.25 14.10 -12.64
N ARG A 108 -10.80 14.05 -13.84
CA ARG A 108 -12.11 14.66 -14.14
C ARG A 108 -13.01 13.70 -14.91
N GLY A 109 -14.31 13.86 -14.79
CA GLY A 109 -15.26 13.06 -15.53
C GLY A 109 -16.68 13.60 -15.48
N THR A 110 -17.63 12.74 -15.86
CA THR A 110 -19.08 13.00 -15.77
C THR A 110 -19.77 11.90 -14.99
N PHE A 111 -20.88 12.22 -14.33
CA PHE A 111 -21.73 11.21 -13.72
C PHE A 111 -22.51 10.43 -14.80
N ARG A 112 -22.85 9.17 -14.51
CA ARG A 112 -23.70 8.33 -15.36
C ARG A 112 -24.91 7.85 -14.57
N ALA A 113 -26.10 8.11 -15.10
CA ALA A 113 -27.36 7.78 -14.45
C ALA A 113 -27.45 6.28 -14.14
N GLY A 114 -27.61 5.95 -12.86
CA GLY A 114 -27.78 4.58 -12.40
C GLY A 114 -26.51 3.74 -12.34
N GLU A 115 -25.34 4.36 -12.38
CA GLU A 115 -24.04 3.70 -12.36
C GLU A 115 -23.19 4.16 -11.17
N VAL A 116 -22.60 3.20 -10.44
CA VAL A 116 -21.51 3.46 -9.50
C VAL A 116 -20.22 3.14 -10.23
N ARG A 117 -19.40 4.16 -10.48
CA ARG A 117 -18.12 4.01 -11.19
C ARG A 117 -16.97 3.92 -10.20
N ARG A 118 -16.01 3.05 -10.48
CA ARG A 118 -14.76 2.94 -9.74
C ARG A 118 -13.64 3.63 -10.51
N VAL A 119 -12.87 4.49 -9.84
CA VAL A 119 -11.68 5.15 -10.36
C VAL A 119 -10.50 4.81 -9.45
N ASP A 120 -9.52 4.09 -9.98
CA ASP A 120 -8.31 3.75 -9.25
C ASP A 120 -7.24 4.85 -9.47
N LEU A 121 -6.68 5.37 -8.39
CA LEU A 121 -5.65 6.41 -8.41
C LEU A 121 -4.40 5.91 -7.69
N TYR A 122 -3.25 6.00 -8.34
CA TYR A 122 -1.97 5.60 -7.75
C TYR A 122 -1.04 6.81 -7.53
N LEU A 123 -0.51 7.02 -6.34
CA LEU A 123 0.35 8.14 -6.02
C LEU A 123 1.83 7.74 -6.13
N GLU A 124 2.55 8.34 -7.09
CA GLU A 124 3.95 7.99 -7.40
C GLU A 124 4.92 9.10 -6.94
N PRO A 125 6.16 8.75 -6.56
CA PRO A 125 7.16 9.70 -6.05
C PRO A 125 7.87 10.64 -7.06
N PRO A 126 7.97 10.37 -8.39
CA PRO A 126 8.93 11.07 -9.27
C PRO A 126 8.57 12.53 -9.63
N CYS A 127 7.51 13.11 -9.06
CA CYS A 127 7.16 14.54 -9.26
C CYS A 127 7.47 15.43 -8.05
N LEU A 128 8.28 14.91 -7.12
CA LEU A 128 8.93 15.66 -6.04
C LEU A 128 10.31 16.08 -6.53
N SER A 129 10.66 17.36 -6.43
CA SER A 129 12.06 17.77 -6.50
C SER A 129 12.82 17.28 -5.26
N ASP A 130 14.16 17.31 -5.31
CA ASP A 130 15.03 16.87 -4.21
C ASP A 130 14.83 17.66 -2.90
N ASP A 131 14.34 18.90 -2.98
CA ASP A 131 13.97 19.74 -1.84
C ASP A 131 12.51 19.54 -1.37
N GLY A 132 11.79 18.61 -2.01
CA GLY A 132 10.40 18.28 -1.74
C GLY A 132 9.40 19.32 -2.22
N THR A 133 9.77 20.28 -3.07
CA THR A 133 8.80 21.15 -3.74
C THR A 133 8.03 20.41 -4.84
N LEU A 134 6.76 20.81 -5.01
CA LEU A 134 5.82 20.22 -5.95
C LEU A 134 6.16 20.72 -7.36
N LEU A 135 6.56 19.83 -8.28
CA LEU A 135 6.88 20.22 -9.66
C LEU A 135 5.64 20.54 -10.51
N CYS A 136 4.46 20.01 -10.14
CA CYS A 136 3.21 20.17 -10.89
C CYS A 136 2.07 20.66 -9.98
N GLY A 137 1.29 21.68 -10.40
CA GLY A 137 -0.06 21.88 -9.83
C GLY A 137 -0.40 23.21 -9.12
N ASP A 138 0.46 24.23 -9.16
CA ASP A 138 0.13 25.54 -8.57
C ASP A 138 -0.60 26.49 -9.52
N TRP A 139 -0.44 26.36 -10.85
CA TRP A 139 -1.04 27.30 -11.82
C TRP A 139 -1.55 26.70 -13.15
N TYR A 140 -1.23 25.44 -13.43
CA TYR A 140 -1.72 24.74 -14.62
C TYR A 140 -2.54 23.51 -14.24
N ASP A 141 -3.41 23.11 -15.17
CA ASP A 141 -4.37 22.01 -15.04
C ASP A 141 -3.71 20.63 -15.17
N ASP A 142 -2.50 20.51 -14.64
CA ASP A 142 -1.60 19.39 -14.86
C ASP A 142 -1.56 18.51 -13.60
N THR A 143 -1.33 17.21 -13.82
CA THR A 143 -1.18 16.19 -12.79
C THR A 143 0.16 15.49 -12.97
N CYS A 144 0.69 14.94 -11.88
CA CYS A 144 1.83 14.03 -11.95
C CYS A 144 1.40 12.67 -12.51
N LEU A 145 2.11 12.18 -13.53
CA LEU A 145 1.99 10.81 -14.01
C LEU A 145 3.38 10.30 -14.44
N SER A 146 3.87 9.21 -13.82
CA SER A 146 5.16 8.59 -14.19
C SER A 146 6.36 9.55 -14.19
N GLY A 147 6.32 10.61 -13.40
CA GLY A 147 7.41 11.59 -13.27
C GLY A 147 7.34 12.78 -14.22
N GLU A 148 6.31 12.86 -15.06
CA GLU A 148 6.06 13.98 -15.95
C GLU A 148 4.80 14.76 -15.51
N CYS A 149 4.82 16.10 -15.65
CA CYS A 149 3.61 16.91 -15.52
C CYS A 149 2.80 16.80 -16.81
N VAL A 150 1.66 16.10 -16.75
CA VAL A 150 0.76 15.89 -17.89
C VAL A 150 -0.56 16.61 -17.66
N PRO A 151 -1.30 17.01 -18.72
CA PRO A 151 -2.65 17.56 -18.55
C PRO A 151 -3.55 16.61 -17.76
N THR A 152 -4.43 17.14 -16.92
CA THR A 152 -5.33 16.34 -16.07
C THR A 152 -6.14 15.35 -16.93
N PRO A 153 -6.01 14.03 -16.69
CA PRO A 153 -6.71 13.03 -17.46
C PRO A 153 -8.21 13.12 -17.26
N THR A 154 -8.95 12.86 -18.34
CA THR A 154 -10.41 12.75 -18.31
C THR A 154 -10.76 11.27 -18.28
N ASP A 155 -11.60 10.89 -17.33
CA ASP A 155 -12.18 9.57 -17.21
C ASP A 155 -13.23 9.37 -18.32
N ASP A 156 -12.78 8.88 -19.47
CA ASP A 156 -13.56 8.59 -20.68
C ASP A 156 -14.19 7.19 -20.67
N GLY A 157 -13.95 6.40 -19.63
CA GLY A 157 -14.49 5.05 -19.47
C GLY A 157 -13.47 3.91 -19.64
N GLN A 158 -12.18 4.21 -19.77
CA GLN A 158 -11.13 3.18 -19.70
C GLN A 158 -10.60 3.01 -18.26
N VAL A 159 -10.43 1.74 -17.87
CA VAL A 159 -9.70 1.36 -16.65
C VAL A 159 -8.23 1.67 -16.90
N TRP A 160 -7.65 2.56 -16.11
CA TRP A 160 -6.22 2.88 -16.17
C TRP A 160 -5.42 1.83 -15.39
N ASP A 161 -4.71 0.93 -16.10
CA ASP A 161 -3.97 -0.17 -15.49
C ASP A 161 -2.51 0.18 -15.12
N GLY A 162 -2.11 1.44 -15.30
CA GLY A 162 -0.75 1.91 -15.02
C GLY A 162 0.20 1.86 -16.22
N THR A 163 -0.27 1.58 -17.44
CA THR A 163 0.54 1.69 -18.67
C THR A 163 0.48 3.09 -19.32
N ASP A 164 1.53 3.45 -20.09
CA ASP A 164 1.80 4.77 -20.69
C ASP A 164 0.65 5.30 -21.59
N PRO A 165 0.14 6.54 -21.41
CA PRO A 165 -0.90 7.12 -22.25
C PRO A 165 -0.56 7.28 -23.73
N ARG A 166 0.71 7.14 -24.12
CA ARG A 166 1.15 7.27 -25.51
C ARG A 166 0.67 6.12 -26.41
N GLU A 167 0.18 5.01 -25.87
CA GLU A 167 -0.38 3.91 -26.66
C GLU A 167 -1.86 4.08 -27.02
N HIS A 168 -2.55 5.05 -26.43
CA HIS A 168 -3.94 5.38 -26.76
C HIS A 168 -4.02 6.79 -27.34
N GLY A 169 -3.75 6.87 -28.65
CA GLY A 169 -3.87 8.11 -29.41
C GLY A 169 -5.28 8.71 -29.32
N PRO A 170 -5.41 10.04 -29.47
CA PRO A 170 -6.70 10.73 -29.36
C PRO A 170 -7.64 10.27 -30.48
N ALA A 171 -8.87 9.92 -30.11
CA ALA A 171 -9.95 9.71 -31.06
C ALA A 171 -10.24 11.02 -31.80
N THR A 172 -9.72 11.13 -33.03
CA THR A 172 -10.10 12.18 -33.97
C THR A 172 -11.54 11.98 -34.40
N ASP A 173 -12.32 13.03 -34.22
CA ASP A 173 -13.56 13.28 -34.93
C ASP A 173 -13.29 13.44 -36.44
N GLY A 174 -14.09 12.76 -37.26
CA GLY A 174 -14.03 12.91 -38.71
C GLY A 174 -14.38 11.62 -39.42
N GLY A 175 -15.62 11.53 -39.91
CA GLY A 175 -16.01 10.46 -40.80
C GLY A 175 -15.19 10.51 -42.09
N MET A 176 -14.82 9.34 -42.62
CA MET A 176 -14.89 9.09 -44.05
C MET A 176 -14.91 7.57 -44.31
N ASP A 177 -15.89 7.21 -45.11
CA ASP A 177 -16.06 5.99 -45.87
C ASP A 177 -14.92 5.73 -46.86
N GLY A 178 -14.49 4.46 -46.94
CA GLY A 178 -14.05 3.87 -48.21
C GLY A 178 -12.57 3.55 -48.38
N GLY A 179 -12.28 2.24 -48.51
CA GLY A 179 -11.28 1.69 -49.43
C GLY A 179 -9.83 1.72 -48.95
N ARG A 180 -9.21 0.56 -48.71
CA ARG A 180 -8.58 -0.34 -49.71
C ARG A 180 -7.11 0.00 -50.03
N ASP A 181 -6.27 -0.96 -49.63
CA ASP A 181 -5.13 -1.53 -50.36
C ASP A 181 -3.79 -0.75 -50.43
N ALA A 182 -2.73 -1.53 -50.15
CA ALA A 182 -1.38 -1.50 -50.72
C ALA A 182 -0.23 -0.80 -49.94
N SER A 183 0.60 -1.66 -49.32
CA SER A 183 2.06 -1.84 -49.49
C SER A 183 2.91 -0.83 -50.28
N PHE A 184 4.20 -0.73 -49.86
CA PHE A 184 5.40 -0.01 -50.38
C PHE A 184 5.74 1.22 -49.51
N GLY A 185 6.97 1.52 -49.06
CA GLY A 185 8.31 1.08 -49.44
C GLY A 185 9.16 2.30 -49.84
N ILE A 186 10.35 2.45 -49.21
CA ILE A 186 11.59 3.10 -49.72
C ILE A 186 11.92 4.57 -49.32
N ASP A 187 13.15 4.69 -48.81
CA ASP A 187 14.22 5.73 -48.82
C ASP A 187 13.97 7.23 -48.52
N GLY A 188 14.69 7.72 -47.51
CA GLY A 188 15.99 8.40 -47.70
C GLY A 188 16.00 9.87 -48.16
N GLY A 189 16.79 10.69 -47.47
CA GLY A 189 17.44 11.88 -48.05
C GLY A 189 17.34 13.18 -47.28
N ASP A 190 18.41 13.47 -46.52
CA ASP A 190 19.13 14.74 -46.33
C ASP A 190 18.54 16.04 -46.89
N VAL A 191 18.60 17.13 -46.09
CA VAL A 191 19.32 18.38 -46.48
C VAL A 191 19.52 19.34 -45.29
N ASP A 192 20.74 19.86 -45.22
CA ASP A 192 21.24 20.96 -44.40
C ASP A 192 20.57 22.32 -44.70
N ALA A 193 20.54 23.23 -43.71
CA ALA A 193 21.33 24.49 -43.72
C ALA A 193 20.65 25.71 -43.04
N ALA A 194 21.53 26.50 -42.40
CA ALA A 194 21.48 27.94 -42.06
C ALA A 194 20.53 28.39 -40.92
N ARG A 195 21.05 28.90 -39.78
CA ARG A 195 21.63 30.24 -39.52
C ARG A 195 20.67 31.40 -39.85
N ASP A 196 20.27 32.16 -38.83
CA ASP A 196 20.68 33.57 -38.66
C ASP A 196 20.17 34.17 -37.34
N ASP A 197 21.00 35.07 -36.80
CA ASP A 197 20.89 35.85 -35.57
C ASP A 197 19.84 37.00 -35.62
N ALA A 198 19.30 37.35 -34.45
CA ALA A 198 19.03 38.73 -33.94
C ALA A 198 18.32 38.57 -32.58
N GLY A 199 18.71 39.17 -31.45
CA GLY A 199 19.29 40.50 -31.23
C GLY A 199 18.18 41.51 -30.94
N ASP A 200 17.94 41.87 -29.67
CA ASP A 200 17.97 43.26 -29.20
C ASP A 200 17.43 43.47 -27.77
N ASP A 201 18.25 44.17 -26.98
CA ASP A 201 17.98 44.73 -25.65
C ASP A 201 17.16 46.03 -25.75
N ALA A 202 16.29 46.29 -24.76
CA ALA A 202 15.90 47.66 -24.41
C ALA A 202 15.57 47.79 -22.92
N ALA A 203 16.36 48.64 -22.24
CA ALA A 203 16.19 49.08 -20.87
C ALA A 203 15.37 50.38 -20.79
N MET A 204 14.55 50.52 -19.73
CA MET A 204 14.03 51.75 -19.09
C MET A 204 13.59 51.32 -17.67
N GLY A 205 13.83 51.96 -16.52
CA GLY A 205 14.34 53.27 -16.15
C GLY A 205 13.49 53.90 -15.01
N GLY A 206 14.02 53.94 -13.76
CA GLY A 206 13.67 54.85 -12.63
C GLY A 206 12.30 54.68 -11.92
N THR A 207 12.04 55.11 -10.67
CA THR A 207 12.85 55.67 -9.55
C THR A 207 11.96 55.72 -8.28
N ASP A 208 12.57 55.52 -7.10
CA ASP A 208 12.31 55.95 -5.70
C ASP A 208 10.94 56.42 -5.15
N ALA A 209 10.58 55.85 -3.99
CA ALA A 209 10.32 56.49 -2.67
C ALA A 209 9.64 55.42 -1.76
N GLY A 210 10.05 55.08 -0.54
CA GLY A 210 10.69 55.82 0.52
C GLY A 210 9.79 55.73 1.76
N ALA A 211 10.18 55.02 2.82
CA ALA A 211 9.92 55.38 4.23
C ALA A 211 10.54 54.35 5.20
N SER A 212 11.26 54.91 6.15
CA SER A 212 12.07 54.34 7.22
C SER A 212 11.42 54.55 8.60
N MET A 213 12.02 53.93 9.63
CA MET A 213 11.91 54.18 11.09
C MET A 213 10.74 53.48 11.82
N ASP A 214 10.86 52.93 13.03
CA ASP A 214 12.00 52.71 13.92
C ASP A 214 11.68 51.68 15.03
N ALA A 215 12.73 51.30 15.75
CA ALA A 215 12.82 50.33 16.84
C ALA A 215 12.13 50.69 18.18
N GLY A 216 12.03 49.68 19.05
CA GLY A 216 11.79 49.76 20.51
C GLY A 216 10.52 49.01 20.95
N ALA A 217 10.46 48.18 22.00
CA ALA A 217 11.36 47.95 23.11
C ALA A 217 11.07 46.57 23.77
N SER A 218 12.03 46.16 24.58
CA SER A 218 12.15 44.97 25.43
C SER A 218 11.36 45.01 26.76
N MET A 219 11.31 43.83 27.41
CA MET A 219 10.96 43.51 28.83
C MET A 219 9.47 43.19 29.07
N ASP A 220 9.07 42.14 29.80
CA ASP A 220 9.66 41.57 31.02
C ASP A 220 9.51 40.05 31.19
N ALA A 221 10.46 39.49 31.92
CA ALA A 221 10.44 38.17 32.52
C ALA A 221 9.82 38.22 33.93
N GLY A 222 9.15 37.13 34.32
CA GLY A 222 8.99 36.77 35.74
C GLY A 222 7.56 36.46 36.18
N ALA A 223 7.29 35.17 36.38
CA ALA A 223 6.62 34.67 37.59
C ALA A 223 6.80 33.14 37.68
N SER A 224 7.66 32.75 38.61
CA SER A 224 7.73 31.43 39.26
C SER A 224 6.56 31.22 40.23
N MET A 225 6.09 29.97 40.40
CA MET A 225 5.38 29.31 41.54
C MET A 225 4.46 28.22 40.94
N ASP A 226 4.37 26.97 41.38
CA ASP A 226 4.75 26.32 42.63
C ASP A 226 5.15 24.84 42.42
N ALA A 227 6.17 24.43 43.17
CA ALA A 227 6.43 23.04 43.50
C ALA A 227 5.86 22.77 44.91
N GLY A 228 5.03 21.73 45.04
CA GLY A 228 4.73 21.12 46.34
C GLY A 228 3.27 20.75 46.56
N ALA A 229 2.94 19.48 46.33
CA ALA A 229 2.07 18.72 47.21
C ALA A 229 2.37 17.21 47.05
N SER A 230 3.10 16.70 48.02
CA SER A 230 3.23 15.30 48.41
C SER A 230 1.91 14.75 48.97
N MET A 231 1.62 13.46 48.69
CA MET A 231 0.81 12.44 49.42
C MET A 231 0.12 11.54 48.36
N ASP A 232 0.18 10.21 48.34
CA ASP A 232 0.60 9.21 49.33
C ASP A 232 1.25 7.99 48.69
N ALA A 233 2.26 7.46 49.39
CA ALA A 233 2.74 6.10 49.23
C ALA A 233 1.76 5.13 49.91
N GLY A 234 0.99 4.39 49.12
CA GLY A 234 0.32 3.16 49.54
C GLY A 234 1.09 1.96 49.01
N THR A 235 1.76 1.23 49.89
CA THR A 235 2.46 -0.02 49.59
C THR A 235 1.50 -1.12 49.13
N ALA A 236 2.02 -1.94 48.22
CA ALA A 236 1.47 -3.14 47.64
C ALA A 236 0.87 -4.15 48.65
N SER A 237 -0.19 -4.85 48.21
CA SER A 237 -0.16 -6.29 47.97
C SER A 237 -1.59 -6.79 47.82
N ASP A 238 -1.96 -7.18 46.60
CA ASP A 238 -2.85 -8.29 46.25
C ASP A 238 -2.50 -8.56 44.77
N GLY A 239 -1.68 -9.56 44.43
CA GLY A 239 -2.04 -10.96 44.58
C GLY A 239 -2.69 -11.49 43.29
N GLY A 240 -2.11 -11.18 42.14
CA GLY A 240 -2.54 -11.69 40.84
C GLY A 240 -1.40 -11.56 39.83
N SER A 241 -0.47 -12.50 39.85
CA SER A 241 0.43 -12.71 38.71
C SER A 241 -0.39 -13.21 37.52
N GLY A 242 -1.11 -12.31 36.87
CA GLY A 242 -1.24 -12.39 35.42
C GLY A 242 0.16 -12.18 34.89
N LEU A 243 0.80 -13.26 34.46
CA LEU A 243 1.93 -13.12 33.55
C LEU A 243 1.37 -12.37 32.35
N ASP A 244 1.75 -11.11 32.24
CA ASP A 244 1.43 -10.25 31.12
C ASP A 244 2.09 -10.85 29.87
N ALA A 245 1.35 -11.73 29.21
CA ALA A 245 1.68 -12.22 27.88
C ALA A 245 1.29 -11.10 26.90
N GLY A 246 2.16 -10.09 26.76
CA GLY A 246 1.84 -8.98 25.87
C GLY A 246 2.94 -7.94 25.69
N GLU A 247 3.71 -7.62 26.72
CA GLU A 247 4.77 -6.63 26.55
C GLU A 247 6.11 -7.33 26.31
N CYS A 248 6.46 -7.57 25.05
CA CYS A 248 7.87 -7.48 24.67
C CYS A 248 8.11 -6.02 24.28
N PRO A 249 8.61 -5.17 25.19
CA PRO A 249 9.09 -3.85 24.82
C PRO A 249 10.43 -4.04 24.10
N CYS A 250 10.38 -4.53 22.86
CA CYS A 250 11.53 -4.70 22.01
C CYS A 250 11.60 -3.49 21.06
N THR A 251 12.27 -2.43 21.51
CA THR A 251 12.70 -1.33 20.66
C THR A 251 14.07 -1.66 20.07
N PRO A 252 14.28 -1.46 18.76
CA PRO A 252 15.58 -1.69 18.17
C PRO A 252 16.65 -0.86 18.87
N SER A 253 17.80 -1.48 19.15
CA SER A 253 18.90 -0.87 19.89
C SER A 253 19.47 0.37 19.20
N ASP A 254 19.36 0.43 17.87
CA ASP A 254 19.57 1.63 17.06
C ASP A 254 18.71 1.60 15.79
N GLY A 255 18.81 2.64 14.95
CA GLY A 255 18.05 2.70 13.68
C GLY A 255 18.49 1.67 12.64
N CYS A 256 19.61 0.97 12.84
CA CYS A 256 20.24 0.05 11.89
C CYS A 256 20.01 -1.42 12.22
N VAL A 257 19.12 -1.70 13.16
CA VAL A 257 18.62 -3.04 13.44
C VAL A 257 17.09 -3.00 13.39
N THR A 258 16.48 -4.06 12.88
CA THR A 258 15.07 -4.34 13.14
C THR A 258 14.99 -5.15 14.43
N ALA A 259 13.91 -4.97 15.20
CA ALA A 259 13.68 -5.74 16.42
C ALA A 259 12.35 -6.49 16.30
N ASP A 260 12.42 -7.80 16.42
CA ASP A 260 11.28 -8.70 16.40
C ASP A 260 11.14 -9.43 17.74
N CYS A 261 9.91 -9.57 18.22
CA CYS A 261 9.61 -10.46 19.32
C CYS A 261 9.47 -11.89 18.79
N VAL A 262 10.36 -12.79 19.22
CA VAL A 262 10.29 -14.22 18.93
C VAL A 262 10.35 -14.98 20.26
N ASP A 263 9.30 -15.74 20.57
CA ASP A 263 9.15 -16.52 21.81
C ASP A 263 9.40 -15.73 23.11
N GLY A 264 8.94 -14.47 23.14
CA GLY A 264 9.12 -13.59 24.30
C GLY A 264 10.56 -13.10 24.49
N ARG A 265 11.41 -13.22 23.46
CA ARG A 265 12.76 -12.66 23.41
C ARG A 265 12.86 -11.64 22.28
N CYS A 266 13.59 -10.56 22.53
CA CYS A 266 13.98 -9.62 21.49
C CYS A 266 15.06 -10.27 20.61
N VAL A 267 14.76 -10.44 19.33
CA VAL A 267 15.73 -10.80 18.30
C VAL A 267 15.98 -9.53 17.48
N GLU A 268 17.22 -9.07 17.48
CA GLU A 268 17.64 -7.93 16.66
C GLU A 268 18.33 -8.45 15.40
N THR A 269 17.85 -7.99 14.25
CA THR A 269 18.42 -8.33 12.94
C THR A 269 19.02 -7.07 12.35
N PRO A 270 20.34 -7.03 12.10
CA PRO A 270 20.96 -5.89 11.41
C PRO A 270 20.34 -5.66 10.03
N ILE A 271 20.11 -4.40 9.68
CA ILE A 271 19.73 -4.03 8.31
C ILE A 271 20.90 -4.39 7.38
N ASP A 272 20.63 -5.25 6.40
CA ASP A 272 21.58 -5.58 5.34
C ASP A 272 21.56 -4.47 4.28
N CYS A 273 22.69 -3.79 4.13
CA CYS A 273 22.86 -2.71 3.15
C CYS A 273 23.75 -3.11 1.97
N ASP A 274 24.21 -4.36 1.91
CA ASP A 274 25.06 -4.85 0.81
C ASP A 274 24.28 -4.77 -0.52
N ASP A 275 24.71 -3.89 -1.43
CA ASP A 275 24.11 -3.77 -2.77
C ASP A 275 24.76 -4.72 -3.79
N ALA A 276 25.56 -5.66 -3.29
CA ALA A 276 26.34 -6.63 -4.04
C ALA A 276 27.36 -5.98 -5.00
N ASN A 277 27.67 -4.69 -4.85
CA ASN A 277 28.75 -4.04 -5.58
C ASN A 277 30.04 -4.01 -4.73
N PRO A 278 31.08 -4.79 -5.08
CA PRO A 278 32.33 -4.77 -4.33
C PRO A 278 33.11 -3.44 -4.45
N CYS A 279 32.63 -2.51 -5.28
CA CYS A 279 33.16 -1.15 -5.41
C CYS A 279 32.33 -0.11 -4.64
N THR A 280 31.44 -0.53 -3.76
CA THR A 280 30.85 0.30 -2.72
C THR A 280 31.27 -0.20 -1.34
N ALA A 281 31.32 0.73 -0.40
CA ALA A 281 31.41 0.46 1.02
C ALA A 281 30.03 0.66 1.61
N ASP A 282 29.39 -0.45 1.95
CA ASP A 282 28.01 -0.45 2.39
C ASP A 282 27.93 -0.33 3.91
N SER A 283 27.13 0.61 4.37
CA SER A 283 26.95 0.88 5.79
C SER A 283 25.54 1.36 6.07
N CYS A 284 24.99 0.94 7.20
CA CYS A 284 23.77 1.55 7.70
C CYS A 284 24.11 2.77 8.58
N SER A 285 23.41 3.87 8.36
CA SER A 285 23.48 5.06 9.20
C SER A 285 22.09 5.65 9.42
N GLY A 286 21.62 5.68 10.68
CA GLY A 286 20.34 6.29 11.03
C GLY A 286 19.12 5.59 10.43
N GLY A 287 19.21 4.28 10.18
CA GLY A 287 18.15 3.50 9.52
C GLY A 287 18.04 3.68 8.01
N ALA A 288 19.02 4.35 7.39
CA ALA A 288 19.17 4.40 5.95
C ALA A 288 20.44 3.66 5.52
N CYS A 289 20.36 2.93 4.41
CA CYS A 289 21.54 2.37 3.77
C CYS A 289 22.34 3.44 3.03
N ARG A 290 23.65 3.39 3.18
CA ARG A 290 24.64 4.25 2.53
C ARG A 290 25.66 3.36 1.83
N ASN A 291 25.72 3.49 0.51
CA ASN A 291 26.60 2.70 -0.35
C ASN A 291 27.61 3.66 -0.99
N ASP A 292 28.73 3.91 -0.30
CA ASP A 292 29.71 4.87 -0.80
C ASP A 292 30.63 4.22 -1.82
N ALA A 293 30.80 4.86 -2.97
CA ALA A 293 31.83 4.43 -3.91
C ALA A 293 33.20 4.36 -3.22
N VAL A 294 33.86 3.22 -3.31
CA VAL A 294 35.25 3.09 -2.89
C VAL A 294 36.14 3.87 -3.86
N THR A 295 37.31 4.31 -3.38
CA THR A 295 38.25 5.04 -4.21
C THR A 295 38.76 4.19 -5.38
N ASP A 296 38.88 4.82 -6.55
CA ASP A 296 39.49 4.21 -7.72
C ASP A 296 40.86 3.60 -7.40
N GLY A 297 41.13 2.41 -7.93
CA GLY A 297 42.34 1.65 -7.61
C GLY A 297 42.17 0.65 -6.45
N ALA A 298 41.06 0.69 -5.71
CA ALA A 298 40.76 -0.33 -4.71
C ALA A 298 40.58 -1.71 -5.36
N ALA A 299 40.95 -2.76 -4.63
CA ALA A 299 40.80 -4.14 -5.10
C ALA A 299 39.35 -4.62 -4.97
N CYS A 300 38.84 -5.32 -5.98
CA CYS A 300 37.51 -5.93 -5.98
C CYS A 300 37.56 -7.30 -6.65
N GLY A 301 37.33 -8.40 -5.93
CA GLY A 301 37.24 -9.74 -6.55
C GLY A 301 38.44 -10.19 -7.42
N GLY A 302 39.64 -9.64 -7.21
CA GLY A 302 40.83 -9.88 -8.06
C GLY A 302 41.07 -8.86 -9.18
N ASN A 303 40.19 -7.86 -9.30
CA ASN A 303 40.19 -6.75 -10.25
C ASN A 303 40.36 -5.41 -9.51
N VAL A 304 40.10 -4.29 -10.19
CA VAL A 304 40.26 -2.92 -9.67
C VAL A 304 38.99 -2.10 -9.85
N CYS A 305 38.57 -1.38 -8.82
CA CYS A 305 37.45 -0.44 -8.90
C CYS A 305 37.85 0.78 -9.73
N CYS A 306 37.11 1.04 -10.80
CA CYS A 306 37.26 2.21 -11.66
C CYS A 306 35.87 2.83 -11.90
N GLY A 307 35.65 4.05 -11.40
CA GLY A 307 34.37 4.74 -11.51
C GLY A 307 33.22 3.99 -10.83
N GLY A 308 33.48 3.34 -9.70
CA GLY A 308 32.48 2.54 -8.97
C GLY A 308 32.13 1.18 -9.60
N THR A 309 32.82 0.78 -10.68
CA THR A 309 32.66 -0.53 -11.32
C THR A 309 33.93 -1.35 -11.18
N CYS A 310 33.79 -2.65 -10.95
CA CYS A 310 34.93 -3.56 -10.83
C CYS A 310 35.47 -3.98 -12.21
N VAL A 311 36.68 -3.53 -12.57
CA VAL A 311 37.27 -3.64 -13.91
C VAL A 311 38.58 -4.44 -13.91
N ASP A 312 38.75 -5.31 -14.91
CA ASP A 312 40.01 -6.03 -15.15
C ASP A 312 40.99 -5.14 -15.93
N THR A 313 41.82 -4.40 -15.20
CA THR A 313 42.83 -3.49 -15.77
C THR A 313 43.93 -4.22 -16.56
N GLY A 314 44.00 -5.56 -16.50
CA GLY A 314 44.91 -6.36 -17.30
C GLY A 314 44.42 -6.61 -18.74
N ARG A 315 43.12 -6.41 -18.99
CA ARG A 315 42.45 -6.76 -20.26
C ARG A 315 41.56 -5.67 -20.82
N ASP A 316 41.01 -4.79 -19.98
CA ASP A 316 40.12 -3.71 -20.41
C ASP A 316 40.90 -2.61 -21.15
N PRO A 317 40.65 -2.38 -22.45
CA PRO A 317 41.30 -1.31 -23.21
C PRO A 317 40.95 0.10 -22.72
N ALA A 318 39.85 0.30 -21.99
CA ALA A 318 39.49 1.60 -21.41
C ALA A 318 40.14 1.87 -20.05
N HIS A 319 40.65 0.83 -19.38
CA HIS A 319 41.24 0.90 -18.04
C HIS A 319 42.55 0.09 -17.95
N CYS A 320 43.34 0.08 -19.02
CA CYS A 320 44.54 -0.72 -19.16
C CYS A 320 45.67 -0.23 -18.25
N GLY A 321 46.14 -1.13 -17.36
CA GLY A 321 47.18 -0.86 -16.38
C GLY A 321 46.72 -0.03 -15.17
N GLY A 322 45.49 0.46 -15.19
CA GLY A 322 44.89 1.27 -14.13
C GLY A 322 43.67 2.06 -14.63
N CYS A 323 42.91 2.62 -13.69
CA CYS A 323 41.71 3.38 -14.03
C CYS A 323 42.02 4.57 -14.97
N GLY A 324 41.24 4.72 -16.04
CA GLY A 324 41.41 5.74 -17.07
C GLY A 324 42.50 5.44 -18.11
N GLY A 325 43.21 4.31 -18.01
CA GLY A 325 44.23 3.89 -18.97
C GLY A 325 43.64 3.46 -20.32
N THR A 326 43.37 4.39 -21.21
CA THR A 326 42.76 4.09 -22.51
C THR A 326 43.79 3.71 -23.57
N CYS A 327 43.65 2.53 -24.18
CA CYS A 327 44.43 2.08 -25.31
C CYS A 327 43.84 2.61 -26.62
N MET A 328 44.69 3.29 -27.39
CA MET A 328 44.34 3.87 -28.69
C MET A 328 45.20 3.25 -29.80
N ALA A 329 44.77 3.46 -31.05
CA ALA A 329 45.59 3.11 -32.21
C ALA A 329 46.98 3.78 -32.10
N PRO A 330 48.07 3.07 -32.45
CA PRO A 330 48.14 1.79 -33.16
C PRO A 330 48.10 0.54 -32.27
N THR A 331 47.98 0.69 -30.95
CA THR A 331 48.02 -0.39 -29.96
C THR A 331 46.69 -0.45 -29.18
N PRO A 332 45.60 -0.92 -29.80
CA PRO A 332 44.27 -0.85 -29.24
C PRO A 332 43.96 -1.94 -28.20
N ALA A 333 44.81 -2.95 -28.03
CA ALA A 333 44.59 -4.03 -27.06
C ALA A 333 45.23 -3.70 -25.71
N CYS A 334 44.60 -4.13 -24.62
CA CYS A 334 45.27 -4.24 -23.33
C CYS A 334 45.85 -5.64 -23.15
N VAL A 335 47.18 -5.73 -23.07
CA VAL A 335 47.90 -7.00 -22.90
C VAL A 335 48.68 -6.95 -21.60
N GLY A 336 48.14 -7.59 -20.57
CA GLY A 336 48.77 -7.67 -19.26
C GLY A 336 48.93 -6.31 -18.58
N GLY A 337 47.96 -5.41 -18.81
CA GLY A 337 47.98 -4.05 -18.28
C GLY A 337 48.84 -3.06 -19.07
N SER A 338 49.29 -3.41 -20.28
CA SER A 338 50.00 -2.50 -21.18
C SER A 338 49.32 -2.43 -22.53
N CYS A 339 49.20 -1.23 -23.10
CA CYS A 339 48.63 -1.06 -24.43
C CYS A 339 49.57 -1.63 -25.50
N ALA A 340 49.06 -2.60 -26.24
CA ALA A 340 49.76 -3.30 -27.31
C ALA A 340 48.80 -3.59 -28.47
N SER A 341 49.31 -4.20 -29.53
CA SER A 341 48.48 -4.86 -30.54
C SER A 341 48.76 -6.36 -30.49
N CYS A 342 47.71 -7.17 -30.57
CA CYS A 342 47.88 -8.61 -30.73
C CYS A 342 48.12 -8.94 -32.21
N SER A 343 48.94 -9.94 -32.50
CA SER A 343 49.08 -10.52 -33.84
C SER A 343 48.43 -11.90 -33.94
N THR A 344 48.38 -12.59 -32.82
CA THR A 344 47.80 -13.92 -32.64
C THR A 344 47.08 -14.00 -31.29
N SER A 345 46.16 -14.95 -31.11
CA SER A 345 45.45 -15.10 -29.84
C SER A 345 46.37 -15.46 -28.65
N THR A 346 47.59 -15.94 -28.90
CA THR A 346 48.59 -16.20 -27.85
C THR A 346 49.24 -14.93 -27.29
N ASP A 347 49.11 -13.80 -28.00
CA ASP A 347 49.59 -12.50 -27.50
C ASP A 347 48.62 -11.90 -26.48
N CYS A 348 47.38 -12.41 -26.41
CA CYS A 348 46.38 -11.94 -25.48
C CYS A 348 46.55 -12.58 -24.09
N PRO A 349 46.18 -11.85 -23.02
CA PRO A 349 46.07 -12.42 -21.68
C PRO A 349 45.25 -13.72 -21.70
N THR A 350 45.66 -14.69 -20.88
CA THR A 350 44.98 -15.98 -20.79
C THR A 350 43.52 -15.76 -20.39
N PRO A 351 42.53 -16.27 -21.14
CA PRO A 351 41.12 -16.09 -20.81
C PRO A 351 40.77 -16.74 -19.48
N SER A 352 39.67 -16.31 -18.88
CA SER A 352 39.13 -16.96 -17.68
C SER A 352 38.65 -18.37 -18.02
N SER A 353 38.44 -19.25 -17.04
CA SER A 353 38.08 -20.66 -17.29
C SER A 353 36.79 -20.88 -18.08
N CYS A 354 35.94 -19.85 -18.18
CA CYS A 354 34.67 -19.83 -18.88
C CYS A 354 34.70 -19.01 -20.18
N GLU A 355 35.87 -18.59 -20.66
CA GLU A 355 36.00 -17.73 -21.83
C GLU A 355 36.93 -18.33 -22.89
N THR A 356 36.71 -17.94 -24.14
CA THR A 356 37.67 -18.08 -25.24
C THR A 356 38.22 -16.72 -25.62
N VAL A 357 39.44 -16.68 -26.18
CA VAL A 357 40.05 -15.43 -26.66
C VAL A 357 40.46 -15.54 -28.13
N ALA A 358 40.17 -14.50 -28.90
CA ALA A 358 40.60 -14.33 -30.28
C ALA A 358 41.30 -12.99 -30.47
N CYS A 359 42.41 -12.98 -31.21
CA CYS A 359 42.98 -11.72 -31.68
C CYS A 359 42.27 -11.29 -32.97
N THR A 360 41.52 -10.19 -32.90
CA THR A 360 40.74 -9.65 -34.03
C THR A 360 41.14 -8.20 -34.27
N ALA A 361 41.66 -7.90 -35.46
CA ALA A 361 42.09 -6.56 -35.87
C ALA A 361 43.06 -5.87 -34.88
N GLY A 362 43.96 -6.64 -34.27
CA GLY A 362 44.92 -6.12 -33.29
C GLY A 362 44.38 -5.93 -31.87
N SER A 363 43.09 -6.26 -31.63
CA SER A 363 42.43 -6.26 -30.32
C SER A 363 42.17 -7.68 -29.81
N CYS A 364 42.20 -7.86 -28.49
CA CYS A 364 41.85 -9.13 -27.83
C CYS A 364 40.35 -9.17 -27.56
N ASP A 365 39.64 -10.05 -28.28
CA ASP A 365 38.22 -10.29 -28.15
C ASP A 365 37.99 -11.51 -27.24
N TYR A 366 37.27 -11.32 -26.14
CA TYR A 366 36.93 -12.36 -25.18
C TYR A 366 35.46 -12.72 -25.33
N SER A 367 35.19 -14.00 -25.58
CA SER A 367 33.83 -14.51 -25.71
C SER A 367 33.55 -15.50 -24.59
N LEU A 368 32.44 -15.30 -23.89
CA LEU A 368 31.97 -16.21 -22.85
C LEU A 368 31.48 -17.52 -23.48
N MET A 369 31.86 -18.66 -22.90
CA MET A 369 31.41 -19.97 -23.32
C MET A 369 29.93 -20.19 -22.95
N ALA A 370 29.21 -20.96 -23.76
CA ALA A 370 27.83 -21.32 -23.47
C ALA A 370 27.70 -22.08 -22.13
N GLY A 371 26.67 -21.75 -21.34
CA GLY A 371 26.44 -22.36 -20.03
C GLY A 371 27.26 -21.75 -18.88
N TRP A 372 27.80 -20.54 -19.08
CA TRP A 372 28.55 -19.81 -18.05
C TRP A 372 28.09 -18.36 -17.95
N CYS A 373 28.17 -17.82 -16.73
CA CYS A 373 28.16 -16.39 -16.44
C CYS A 373 29.55 -15.94 -15.99
N ARG A 374 29.89 -14.68 -16.23
CA ARG A 374 31.04 -13.99 -15.66
C ARG A 374 30.55 -12.84 -14.78
N ILE A 375 30.40 -13.12 -13.49
CA ILE A 375 29.82 -12.19 -12.52
C ILE A 375 30.94 -11.68 -11.61
N GLY A 376 31.18 -10.37 -11.60
CA GLY A 376 32.26 -9.78 -10.80
C GLY A 376 33.66 -10.31 -11.15
N GLY A 377 33.87 -10.75 -12.40
CA GLY A 377 35.14 -11.37 -12.85
C GLY A 377 35.28 -12.87 -12.55
N ILE A 378 34.32 -13.48 -11.84
CA ILE A 378 34.31 -14.90 -11.50
C ILE A 378 33.50 -15.69 -12.52
N CYS A 379 34.04 -16.83 -12.95
CA CYS A 379 33.34 -17.79 -13.81
C CYS A 379 32.38 -18.65 -12.99
N VAL A 380 31.08 -18.53 -13.25
CA VAL A 380 30.01 -19.26 -12.58
C VAL A 380 29.27 -20.10 -13.61
N GLY A 381 29.12 -21.40 -13.35
CA GLY A 381 28.36 -22.28 -14.24
C GLY A 381 26.86 -22.03 -14.13
N ASP A 382 26.13 -22.21 -15.23
CA ASP A 382 24.68 -22.05 -15.28
C ASP A 382 23.96 -22.85 -14.18
N GLY A 383 23.00 -22.21 -13.52
CA GLY A 383 22.27 -22.72 -12.35
C GLY A 383 23.02 -22.68 -11.01
N SER A 384 24.29 -22.27 -10.98
CA SER A 384 25.06 -22.20 -9.72
C SER A 384 24.73 -20.93 -8.94
N SER A 385 24.60 -21.04 -7.61
CA SER A 385 24.38 -19.91 -6.69
C SER A 385 25.68 -19.22 -6.26
N SER A 386 25.58 -17.99 -5.75
CA SER A 386 26.74 -17.20 -5.24
C SER A 386 27.43 -17.79 -4.01
N GLY A 387 26.86 -18.80 -3.38
CA GLY A 387 27.40 -19.48 -2.19
C GLY A 387 27.08 -18.75 -0.88
N SER A 388 27.13 -17.41 -0.86
CA SER A 388 26.64 -16.58 0.26
C SER A 388 25.13 -16.37 0.21
N ASN A 389 24.55 -16.28 -0.98
CA ASN A 389 23.12 -16.09 -1.18
C ASN A 389 22.57 -17.14 -2.17
N PRO A 390 21.76 -18.12 -1.71
CA PRO A 390 21.16 -19.13 -2.57
C PRO A 390 20.12 -18.55 -3.55
N CYS A 391 19.64 -17.33 -3.31
CA CYS A 391 18.69 -16.62 -4.17
C CYS A 391 19.35 -15.87 -5.34
N ALA A 392 20.68 -15.79 -5.36
CA ALA A 392 21.46 -15.24 -6.46
C ALA A 392 22.09 -16.37 -7.27
N VAL A 393 21.59 -16.61 -8.49
CA VAL A 393 22.06 -17.69 -9.37
C VAL A 393 22.59 -17.17 -10.71
N CYS A 394 23.51 -17.90 -11.32
CA CYS A 394 23.84 -17.71 -12.73
C CYS A 394 22.71 -18.31 -13.57
N ASP A 395 22.02 -17.46 -14.33
CA ASP A 395 21.04 -17.88 -15.33
C ASP A 395 21.42 -17.26 -16.67
N VAL A 396 22.04 -18.06 -17.53
CA VAL A 396 22.57 -17.60 -18.82
C VAL A 396 21.48 -17.13 -19.79
N GLY A 397 20.22 -17.50 -19.54
CA GLY A 397 19.06 -17.03 -20.31
C GLY A 397 18.60 -15.64 -19.90
N ARG A 398 18.98 -15.17 -18.70
CA ARG A 398 18.60 -13.86 -18.17
C ARG A 398 19.76 -12.87 -18.19
N SER A 399 20.90 -13.24 -17.60
CA SER A 399 22.09 -12.40 -17.56
C SER A 399 23.35 -13.23 -17.45
N THR A 400 24.35 -12.89 -18.26
CA THR A 400 25.66 -13.51 -18.22
C THR A 400 26.69 -12.72 -17.42
N SER A 401 26.35 -11.51 -16.97
CA SER A 401 27.26 -10.60 -16.26
C SER A 401 26.77 -10.16 -14.87
N ALA A 402 25.54 -10.50 -14.50
CA ALA A 402 24.95 -10.19 -13.20
C ALA A 402 24.22 -11.41 -12.62
N TRP A 403 24.08 -11.43 -11.29
CA TRP A 403 23.28 -12.44 -10.61
C TRP A 403 21.81 -12.32 -11.01
N SER A 404 21.19 -13.47 -11.27
CA SER A 404 19.77 -13.58 -11.58
C SER A 404 18.98 -14.11 -10.38
N PRO A 405 17.69 -13.74 -10.25
CA PRO A 405 16.81 -14.30 -9.23
C PRO A 405 16.68 -15.82 -9.34
N ALA A 406 16.87 -16.53 -8.23
CA ALA A 406 16.51 -17.93 -8.13
C ALA A 406 14.98 -18.12 -8.15
N SER A 407 14.52 -19.36 -8.36
CA SER A 407 13.10 -19.68 -8.31
C SER A 407 12.47 -19.40 -6.94
N ALA A 408 11.18 -19.09 -6.92
CA ALA A 408 10.46 -18.86 -5.66
C ALA A 408 10.38 -20.10 -4.74
N THR A 409 10.72 -21.28 -5.25
CA THR A 409 10.76 -22.52 -4.47
C THR A 409 12.15 -22.82 -3.90
N THR A 410 13.15 -22.01 -4.24
CA THR A 410 14.52 -22.20 -3.74
C THR A 410 14.56 -21.83 -2.25
N PRO A 411 14.91 -22.76 -1.35
CA PRO A 411 15.05 -22.45 0.07
C PRO A 411 16.21 -21.50 0.31
N CYS A 412 16.06 -20.59 1.27
CA CYS A 412 17.11 -19.69 1.69
C CYS A 412 17.33 -19.74 3.20
N ALA A 413 18.13 -18.81 3.74
CA ALA A 413 18.41 -18.76 5.17
C ALA A 413 17.10 -18.56 5.94
N SER A 414 16.99 -19.16 7.13
CA SER A 414 15.82 -18.98 7.99
C SER A 414 15.94 -17.73 8.85
N ASP A 415 14.82 -17.03 9.04
CA ASP A 415 14.71 -15.91 9.99
C ASP A 415 14.56 -16.37 11.46
N GLY A 416 14.48 -17.68 11.69
CA GLY A 416 14.31 -18.27 13.02
C GLY A 416 12.87 -18.26 13.53
N VAL A 417 11.90 -17.82 12.72
CA VAL A 417 10.48 -17.83 13.06
C VAL A 417 9.86 -19.15 12.58
N SER A 418 9.44 -20.01 13.50
CA SER A 418 8.99 -21.38 13.15
C SER A 418 7.75 -21.49 12.24
N CYS A 419 7.03 -20.38 11.99
CA CYS A 419 5.83 -20.33 11.17
C CYS A 419 5.98 -19.50 9.89
N THR A 420 7.19 -19.11 9.52
CA THR A 420 7.49 -18.51 8.21
C THR A 420 7.98 -19.60 7.25
N ASP A 421 7.71 -19.40 5.95
CA ASP A 421 8.27 -20.21 4.88
C ASP A 421 9.46 -19.47 4.27
N ASP A 422 10.68 -19.96 4.50
CA ASP A 422 11.91 -19.30 4.04
C ASP A 422 12.26 -19.68 2.59
N HIS A 423 12.04 -18.77 1.66
CA HIS A 423 12.31 -19.01 0.24
C HIS A 423 12.67 -17.75 -0.53
N CYS A 424 13.25 -17.90 -1.71
CA CYS A 424 13.59 -16.76 -2.55
C CYS A 424 12.34 -16.07 -3.10
N ALA A 425 12.42 -14.76 -3.36
CA ALA A 425 11.30 -14.00 -3.91
C ALA A 425 10.84 -14.46 -5.32
N GLY A 426 11.73 -15.09 -6.09
CA GLY A 426 11.45 -15.51 -7.47
C GLY A 426 11.61 -14.39 -8.52
N THR A 427 11.45 -13.14 -8.11
CA THR A 427 11.56 -11.94 -8.94
C THR A 427 12.79 -11.09 -8.63
N SER A 428 13.39 -11.28 -7.45
CA SER A 428 14.63 -10.66 -7.01
C SER A 428 15.56 -11.70 -6.37
N THR A 429 16.81 -11.33 -6.13
CA THR A 429 17.80 -12.14 -5.40
C THR A 429 17.58 -12.13 -3.87
N THR A 430 16.41 -11.65 -3.42
CA THR A 430 16.08 -11.49 -2.00
C THR A 430 15.49 -12.77 -1.41
N CYS A 431 15.93 -13.12 -0.20
CA CYS A 431 15.28 -14.13 0.62
C CYS A 431 14.04 -13.51 1.30
N VAL A 432 12.89 -14.19 1.22
CA VAL A 432 11.64 -13.74 1.83
C VAL A 432 11.16 -14.76 2.86
N HIS A 433 10.48 -14.24 3.88
CA HIS A 433 10.00 -15.01 5.04
C HIS A 433 8.50 -14.80 5.28
N PRO A 434 7.61 -15.04 4.29
CA PRO A 434 6.18 -14.89 4.48
C PRO A 434 5.66 -15.89 5.52
N ILE A 435 4.59 -15.52 6.23
CA ILE A 435 3.90 -16.44 7.15
C ILE A 435 3.36 -17.61 6.33
N ALA A 436 3.67 -18.83 6.77
CA ALA A 436 3.25 -20.05 6.09
C ALA A 436 1.73 -20.09 5.92
N THR A 437 1.28 -20.61 4.78
CA THR A 437 -0.13 -20.53 4.35
C THR A 437 -1.12 -21.21 5.31
N ASP A 438 -0.64 -22.12 6.17
CA ASP A 438 -1.42 -22.84 7.17
C ASP A 438 -1.11 -22.39 8.62
N ARG A 439 -0.56 -21.18 8.78
CA ARG A 439 -0.17 -20.57 10.06
C ARG A 439 -0.66 -19.12 10.20
N CYS A 440 -0.79 -18.69 11.45
CA CYS A 440 -0.88 -17.28 11.82
C CYS A 440 0.31 -16.91 12.71
N ARG A 441 0.78 -15.67 12.59
CA ARG A 441 1.72 -15.05 13.53
C ARG A 441 0.97 -13.88 14.21
N ILE A 442 0.42 -14.14 15.39
CA ILE A 442 -0.42 -13.18 16.12
C ILE A 442 0.37 -12.70 17.34
N LEU A 443 0.62 -11.39 17.43
CA LEU A 443 1.47 -10.78 18.47
C LEU A 443 2.84 -11.47 18.59
N GLY A 444 3.47 -11.78 17.45
CA GLY A 444 4.78 -12.45 17.39
C GLY A 444 4.76 -13.96 17.66
N THR A 445 3.65 -14.52 18.15
CA THR A 445 3.53 -15.95 18.45
C THR A 445 2.96 -16.73 17.26
N CYS A 446 3.57 -17.87 16.96
CA CYS A 446 3.16 -18.76 15.89
C CYS A 446 2.00 -19.68 16.32
N TYR A 447 0.89 -19.65 15.59
CA TYR A 447 -0.28 -20.50 15.79
C TYR A 447 -0.57 -21.35 14.55
N ALA A 448 -0.91 -22.61 14.76
CA ALA A 448 -1.43 -23.47 13.71
C ALA A 448 -2.86 -23.05 13.31
N SER A 449 -3.21 -23.24 12.02
CA SER A 449 -4.58 -23.06 11.55
C SER A 449 -5.59 -23.79 12.45
N GLY A 450 -6.63 -23.07 12.88
CA GLY A 450 -7.69 -23.55 13.77
C GLY A 450 -7.39 -23.46 15.27
N ALA A 451 -6.16 -23.09 15.68
CA ALA A 451 -5.81 -22.89 17.08
C ALA A 451 -6.71 -21.80 17.70
N SER A 452 -7.25 -22.06 18.89
CA SER A 452 -8.08 -21.09 19.62
C SER A 452 -7.23 -20.01 20.29
N ASN A 453 -7.76 -18.79 20.37
CA ASN A 453 -7.13 -17.73 21.15
C ASN A 453 -7.13 -18.13 22.65
N PRO A 454 -5.94 -18.24 23.29
CA PRO A 454 -5.83 -18.61 24.71
C PRO A 454 -6.54 -17.64 25.66
N SER A 455 -6.63 -16.36 25.29
CA SER A 455 -7.30 -15.33 26.08
C SER A 455 -8.80 -15.26 25.80
N MET A 456 -9.26 -15.74 24.64
CA MET A 456 -10.68 -15.74 24.26
C MET A 456 -11.04 -16.89 23.30
N THR A 457 -11.70 -17.93 23.78
CA THR A 457 -11.93 -19.15 22.99
C THR A 457 -12.83 -18.97 21.75
N CYS A 458 -13.56 -17.85 21.66
CA CYS A 458 -14.41 -17.50 20.51
C CYS A 458 -13.68 -16.88 19.33
N GLU A 459 -12.36 -16.89 19.38
CA GLU A 459 -11.52 -16.57 18.26
C GLU A 459 -10.60 -17.73 17.91
N SER A 460 -10.13 -17.74 16.67
CA SER A 460 -9.15 -18.71 16.20
C SER A 460 -8.23 -18.17 15.12
N CYS A 461 -7.10 -18.83 14.96
CA CYS A 461 -6.22 -18.62 13.83
C CYS A 461 -6.90 -19.15 12.57
N VAL A 462 -7.25 -18.27 11.64
CA VAL A 462 -7.80 -18.62 10.33
C VAL A 462 -6.95 -17.92 9.26
N PRO A 463 -5.85 -18.55 8.80
CA PRO A 463 -4.87 -17.92 7.92
C PRO A 463 -5.46 -17.33 6.63
N THR A 464 -6.53 -17.95 6.11
CA THR A 464 -7.24 -17.48 4.90
C THR A 464 -8.04 -16.19 5.11
N THR A 465 -8.32 -15.83 6.36
CA THR A 465 -9.03 -14.59 6.72
C THR A 465 -8.04 -13.55 7.24
N SER A 466 -7.14 -13.95 8.13
CA SER A 466 -6.04 -13.13 8.62
C SER A 466 -4.94 -14.01 9.18
N GLN A 467 -3.69 -13.70 8.82
CA GLN A 467 -2.50 -14.34 9.38
C GLN A 467 -1.93 -13.58 10.59
N THR A 468 -2.37 -12.36 10.86
CA THR A 468 -1.79 -11.48 11.89
C THR A 468 -2.76 -11.09 12.99
N THR A 469 -4.06 -11.36 12.80
CA THR A 469 -5.11 -11.09 13.78
C THR A 469 -5.99 -12.31 14.03
N TRP A 470 -6.51 -12.38 15.24
CA TRP A 470 -7.48 -13.40 15.61
C TRP A 470 -8.77 -13.26 14.78
N THR A 471 -9.29 -14.38 14.28
CA THR A 471 -10.53 -14.41 13.50
C THR A 471 -11.68 -14.88 14.39
N PRO A 472 -12.80 -14.13 14.46
CA PRO A 472 -13.99 -14.57 15.21
C PRO A 472 -14.50 -15.91 14.70
N ARG A 473 -14.82 -16.82 15.62
CA ARG A 473 -15.51 -18.06 15.30
C ARG A 473 -16.98 -17.78 15.01
N PRO A 474 -17.63 -18.59 14.16
CA PRO A 474 -19.08 -18.50 13.95
C PRO A 474 -19.86 -18.73 15.24
N ASP A 475 -21.05 -18.13 15.29
CA ASP A 475 -22.01 -18.38 16.37
C ASP A 475 -22.32 -19.87 16.48
N GLY A 476 -22.47 -20.39 17.70
CA GLY A 476 -22.73 -21.82 17.94
C GLY A 476 -21.52 -22.66 18.34
N PHE A 477 -20.29 -22.13 18.28
CA PHE A 477 -19.10 -22.89 18.68
C PHE A 477 -19.09 -23.15 20.20
N THR A 478 -19.06 -24.41 20.62
CA THR A 478 -19.25 -24.86 22.02
C THR A 478 -17.96 -24.92 22.87
N GLY A 479 -16.96 -24.11 22.53
CA GLY A 479 -15.64 -24.12 23.20
C GLY A 479 -15.54 -23.35 24.52
N CYS A 480 -16.59 -22.66 24.95
CA CYS A 480 -16.56 -21.68 26.06
C CYS A 480 -16.48 -22.27 27.48
N GLY A 481 -16.27 -23.59 27.64
CA GLY A 481 -16.00 -24.21 28.94
C GLY A 481 -17.19 -24.33 29.91
N GLY A 482 -18.39 -23.92 29.53
CA GLY A 482 -19.64 -24.09 30.31
C GLY A 482 -20.71 -24.88 29.56
N ALA A 483 -21.59 -25.56 30.30
CA ALA A 483 -22.64 -26.43 29.75
C ALA A 483 -23.69 -25.67 28.89
N GLU A 484 -23.80 -24.34 29.07
CA GLU A 484 -24.80 -23.48 28.43
C GLU A 484 -24.18 -22.22 27.82
N THR A 485 -22.89 -22.29 27.46
CA THR A 485 -22.14 -21.18 26.85
C THR A 485 -21.60 -21.56 25.49
N MET A 486 -21.73 -20.67 24.52
CA MET A 486 -21.15 -20.80 23.18
C MET A 486 -20.64 -19.45 22.69
N CYS A 487 -20.01 -19.43 21.53
CA CYS A 487 -19.70 -18.19 20.85
C CYS A 487 -20.95 -17.52 20.29
N CYS A 488 -21.13 -16.27 20.65
CA CYS A 488 -22.17 -15.38 20.18
C CYS A 488 -21.55 -14.00 19.94
N ALA A 489 -21.62 -13.51 18.71
CA ALA A 489 -21.03 -12.23 18.30
C ALA A 489 -19.55 -12.09 18.72
N GLY A 490 -18.77 -13.17 18.59
CA GLY A 490 -17.33 -13.19 18.90
C GLY A 490 -16.97 -13.32 20.38
N SER A 491 -17.95 -13.43 21.30
CA SER A 491 -17.72 -13.60 22.74
C SER A 491 -18.40 -14.85 23.28
N CYS A 492 -17.88 -15.39 24.38
CA CYS A 492 -18.57 -16.45 25.11
C CYS A 492 -19.79 -15.87 25.82
N ALA A 493 -20.98 -16.27 25.40
CA ALA A 493 -22.24 -15.83 25.99
C ALA A 493 -23.06 -17.03 26.47
N GLY A 494 -23.91 -16.79 27.47
CA GLY A 494 -24.91 -17.76 27.90
C GLY A 494 -25.99 -17.94 26.84
N THR A 495 -26.62 -19.12 26.85
CA THR A 495 -27.57 -19.55 25.82
C THR A 495 -28.82 -20.17 26.39
N CYS A 496 -29.88 -20.19 25.59
CA CYS A 496 -31.11 -20.92 25.89
C CYS A 496 -31.18 -22.17 25.06
N THR A 497 -31.70 -23.27 25.63
CA THR A 497 -31.84 -24.52 24.88
C THR A 497 -33.28 -24.73 24.42
N PHE A 498 -33.47 -25.15 23.16
CA PHE A 498 -34.74 -25.64 22.64
C PHE A 498 -34.50 -26.82 21.70
N GLY A 499 -35.21 -27.93 21.92
CA GLY A 499 -35.05 -29.13 21.09
C GLY A 499 -33.64 -29.73 21.07
N GLY A 500 -32.82 -29.47 22.10
CA GLY A 500 -31.42 -29.89 22.18
C GLY A 500 -30.42 -29.00 21.42
N MET A 501 -30.88 -27.93 20.77
CA MET A 501 -30.04 -26.88 20.19
C MET A 501 -29.98 -25.68 21.13
N ALA A 502 -28.81 -25.03 21.20
CA ALA A 502 -28.61 -23.84 22.00
C ALA A 502 -28.62 -22.58 21.12
N TYR A 503 -29.19 -21.50 21.65
CA TYR A 503 -29.44 -20.24 20.96
C TYR A 503 -28.81 -19.08 21.73
N CYS A 504 -28.17 -18.16 21.01
CA CYS A 504 -27.57 -16.96 21.58
C CYS A 504 -28.61 -16.04 22.23
N ASP A 505 -28.16 -15.22 23.16
CA ASP A 505 -28.96 -14.17 23.79
C ASP A 505 -29.64 -13.27 22.74
N GLY A 506 -30.90 -12.93 22.98
CA GLY A 506 -31.73 -12.13 22.07
C GLY A 506 -32.25 -12.86 20.83
N VAL A 507 -31.83 -14.09 20.54
CA VAL A 507 -32.39 -14.88 19.42
C VAL A 507 -33.84 -15.24 19.73
N VAL A 508 -34.74 -15.02 18.77
CA VAL A 508 -36.17 -15.33 18.86
C VAL A 508 -36.40 -16.84 18.84
N HIS A 509 -37.35 -17.32 19.63
CA HIS A 509 -37.64 -18.75 19.75
C HIS A 509 -38.12 -19.37 18.42
N PRO A 510 -37.62 -20.55 18.02
CA PRO A 510 -37.86 -21.10 16.67
C PRO A 510 -39.33 -21.34 16.30
N THR A 511 -40.19 -21.60 17.29
CA THR A 511 -41.62 -21.87 17.07
C THR A 511 -42.53 -20.86 17.77
N ASP A 512 -41.96 -19.85 18.43
CA ASP A 512 -42.73 -18.84 19.15
C ASP A 512 -42.07 -17.48 18.97
N SER A 513 -42.58 -16.70 18.01
CA SER A 513 -42.02 -15.40 17.67
C SER A 513 -42.19 -14.35 18.78
N CYS A 514 -42.86 -14.69 19.89
CA CYS A 514 -43.06 -13.84 21.06
C CYS A 514 -42.19 -14.19 22.26
N LEU A 515 -41.24 -15.11 22.09
CA LEU A 515 -40.22 -15.42 23.08
C LEU A 515 -38.83 -15.10 22.52
N ALA A 516 -37.95 -14.58 23.37
CA ALA A 516 -36.55 -14.39 23.05
C ALA A 516 -35.67 -15.05 24.10
N CYS A 517 -34.49 -15.50 23.69
CA CYS A 517 -33.54 -16.07 24.62
C CYS A 517 -33.00 -15.00 25.56
N ASN A 518 -33.04 -15.25 26.87
CA ASN A 518 -32.25 -14.55 27.87
C ASN A 518 -31.07 -15.43 28.28
N GLY A 519 -29.90 -15.13 27.74
CA GLY A 519 -28.66 -15.85 27.98
C GLY A 519 -28.12 -15.70 29.41
N SER A 520 -28.59 -14.72 30.19
CA SER A 520 -28.18 -14.56 31.60
C SER A 520 -28.93 -15.51 32.55
N THR A 521 -30.18 -15.83 32.22
CA THR A 521 -31.03 -16.72 33.01
C THR A 521 -31.19 -18.10 32.39
N HIS A 522 -30.72 -18.28 31.15
CA HIS A 522 -30.89 -19.49 30.34
C HIS A 522 -32.37 -19.84 30.10
N THR A 523 -33.24 -18.81 30.08
CA THR A 523 -34.69 -18.94 29.91
C THR A 523 -35.19 -18.23 28.66
N TRP A 524 -36.34 -18.69 28.17
CA TRP A 524 -37.08 -18.00 27.11
C TRP A 524 -38.00 -16.98 27.76
N ASP A 525 -37.68 -15.70 27.57
CA ASP A 525 -38.40 -14.59 28.16
C ASP A 525 -39.47 -14.05 27.19
N VAL A 526 -40.59 -13.62 27.76
CA VAL A 526 -41.70 -13.05 26.99
C VAL A 526 -41.29 -11.70 26.44
N LEU A 527 -41.41 -11.53 25.11
CA LEU A 527 -41.19 -10.25 24.46
C LEU A 527 -42.27 -9.23 24.85
N PRO A 528 -41.95 -7.92 24.88
CA PRO A 528 -42.92 -6.88 25.20
C PRO A 528 -44.18 -6.94 24.33
N ASP A 529 -45.34 -6.63 24.92
CA ASP A 529 -46.60 -6.53 24.19
C ASP A 529 -46.48 -5.53 23.04
N GLY A 530 -46.98 -5.90 21.86
CA GLY A 530 -46.86 -5.10 20.64
C GLY A 530 -45.64 -5.40 19.76
N THR A 531 -44.71 -6.26 20.21
CA THR A 531 -43.61 -6.75 19.37
C THR A 531 -44.17 -7.48 18.15
N ALA A 532 -43.68 -7.18 16.96
CA ALA A 532 -44.18 -7.79 15.72
C ALA A 532 -43.86 -9.29 15.69
N CYS A 533 -44.84 -10.11 15.28
CA CYS A 533 -44.75 -11.56 15.27
C CYS A 533 -45.50 -12.15 14.06
N ASP A 534 -45.03 -13.28 13.52
CA ASP A 534 -45.64 -14.00 12.38
C ASP A 534 -46.14 -13.10 11.21
N GLY A 535 -45.34 -12.12 10.81
CA GLY A 535 -45.64 -11.18 9.72
C GLY A 535 -46.57 -10.02 10.13
N ASP A 536 -47.84 -10.33 10.41
CA ASP A 536 -48.91 -9.33 10.64
C ASP A 536 -49.50 -9.38 12.08
N GLY A 537 -48.89 -10.14 12.98
CA GLY A 537 -49.32 -10.28 14.38
C GLY A 537 -48.57 -9.36 15.33
N ALA A 538 -49.10 -9.25 16.56
CA ALA A 538 -48.43 -8.59 17.66
C ALA A 538 -48.42 -9.49 18.90
N CYS A 539 -47.32 -9.49 19.64
CA CYS A 539 -47.21 -10.25 20.88
C CYS A 539 -48.15 -9.70 21.95
N ASN A 540 -48.82 -10.61 22.65
CA ASN A 540 -49.63 -10.31 23.83
C ASN A 540 -49.46 -11.43 24.85
N GLY A 541 -48.86 -11.13 26.00
CA GLY A 541 -48.66 -12.11 27.06
C GLY A 541 -47.87 -13.35 26.63
N GLY A 542 -46.94 -13.19 25.68
CA GLY A 542 -46.11 -14.28 25.15
C GLY A 542 -46.78 -15.14 24.09
N SER A 543 -47.88 -14.69 23.47
CA SER A 543 -48.49 -15.35 22.32
C SER A 543 -48.66 -14.37 21.16
N CYS A 544 -48.47 -14.88 19.94
CA CYS A 544 -48.66 -14.07 18.74
C CYS A 544 -50.14 -13.95 18.36
N ASP A 545 -50.73 -12.80 18.68
CA ASP A 545 -52.12 -12.52 18.33
C ASP A 545 -52.19 -11.92 16.92
N ARG A 546 -52.85 -12.63 15.99
CA ARG A 546 -53.21 -12.07 14.69
C ARG A 546 -54.55 -11.34 14.79
N CYS A 547 -54.55 -10.05 14.46
CA CYS A 547 -55.81 -9.31 14.31
C CYS A 547 -56.63 -9.92 13.16
N ARG A 548 -57.74 -10.58 13.51
CA ARG A 548 -58.80 -10.92 12.56
C ARG A 548 -60.08 -10.15 12.89
N PRO A 549 -60.59 -9.31 11.96
CA PRO A 549 -60.03 -9.01 10.64
C PRO A 549 -58.81 -8.07 10.69
N LEU A 550 -57.98 -8.12 9.65
CA LEU A 550 -56.81 -7.26 9.44
C LEU A 550 -57.19 -5.80 9.67
N CYS A 551 -56.41 -5.08 10.50
CA CYS A 551 -56.68 -3.68 10.76
C CYS A 551 -56.55 -2.86 9.45
N PRO A 552 -57.48 -1.94 9.17
CA PRO A 552 -57.35 -1.00 8.07
C PRO A 552 -56.03 -0.20 8.14
N ILE A 553 -55.51 0.21 6.98
CA ILE A 553 -54.30 1.04 6.85
C ILE A 553 -54.39 2.25 7.82
N GLY A 554 -53.43 2.37 8.74
CA GLY A 554 -53.36 3.44 9.74
C GLY A 554 -53.76 3.07 11.18
N LEU A 555 -54.07 1.80 11.46
CA LEU A 555 -54.41 1.28 12.79
C LEU A 555 -53.43 0.17 13.22
N CYS A 556 -53.04 0.16 14.49
CA CYS A 556 -52.17 -0.83 15.13
C CYS A 556 -52.99 -1.78 16.02
N CYS A 557 -52.54 -3.03 16.18
CA CYS A 557 -53.16 -4.00 17.07
C CYS A 557 -52.93 -3.63 18.54
N SER A 558 -53.99 -3.61 19.33
CA SER A 558 -53.96 -3.45 20.79
C SER A 558 -54.82 -4.58 21.39
N GLY A 559 -54.22 -5.75 21.59
CA GLY A 559 -54.95 -6.98 21.91
C GLY A 559 -55.86 -7.41 20.76
N THR A 560 -57.14 -7.70 21.05
CA THR A 560 -58.12 -8.14 20.04
C THR A 560 -58.79 -7.00 19.25
N THR A 561 -58.37 -5.74 19.45
CA THR A 561 -58.99 -4.57 18.83
C THR A 561 -57.99 -3.71 18.06
N CYS A 562 -58.43 -3.17 16.92
CA CYS A 562 -57.66 -2.18 16.15
C CYS A 562 -57.78 -0.79 16.81
N ARG A 563 -56.65 -0.15 17.11
CA ARG A 563 -56.61 1.22 17.64
C ARG A 563 -55.70 2.10 16.78
N MET A 564 -55.88 3.43 16.82
CA MET A 564 -54.91 4.35 16.23
C MET A 564 -53.56 4.08 16.86
N CYS A 565 -52.53 3.93 16.03
CA CYS A 565 -51.18 3.76 16.51
C CYS A 565 -50.89 4.93 17.46
N ALA A 566 -50.69 4.63 18.74
CA ALA A 566 -50.19 5.61 19.67
C ALA A 566 -48.74 5.89 19.26
N MET A 567 -48.55 6.92 18.45
CA MET A 567 -47.26 7.60 18.42
C MET A 567 -47.15 8.28 19.78
N THR A 568 -46.66 7.56 20.80
CA THR A 568 -46.04 8.22 21.94
C THR A 568 -44.80 8.90 21.39
N LEU A 569 -44.97 10.13 20.92
CA LEU A 569 -43.97 11.16 21.13
C LEU A 569 -43.90 11.32 22.64
N ASP A 570 -43.04 10.54 23.28
CA ASP A 570 -42.50 10.94 24.58
C ASP A 570 -41.64 12.18 24.32
N GLY A 571 -42.33 13.33 24.24
CA GLY A 571 -41.77 14.61 24.57
C GLY A 571 -41.52 14.64 26.07
N GLY A 572 -40.39 14.08 26.49
CA GLY A 572 -39.75 14.41 27.75
C GLY A 572 -38.95 15.71 27.56
N ALA A 573 -39.33 16.74 28.31
CA ALA A 573 -38.65 18.02 28.41
C ALA A 573 -37.26 17.90 29.08
#